data_AF-A0A1B3PP76-F1
#
_entry.id   AF-A0A1B3PP76-F1
#
_cell.length_a   1.000
_cell.length_b   1.000
_cell.length_c   1.000
_cell.angle_alpha   90.00
_cell.angle_beta   90.00
_cell.angle_gamma   90.00
#
_symmetry.space_group_name_H-M   'P 1'
#
loop_
_entity.id
_entity.type
_entity.pdbx_description
1 polymer ?
#
loop_
_entity_poly.entity_id
_entity_poly.type
_entity_poly.pdbx_seq_one_letter_code
_entity_poly.pdbx_strand_id
1 'polypeptide(L)'
;MIQVLGYDSDHRELAEIPEVRAFFARLAREWPHWMWFLHRHVGAIHLLLALLCKVKIHRRGSSTGTEFLDRHELAAQMADLFQRGNAMFEAFGISESEAEASCESACAELVP
;
A
#
# COMPACT_ATOMS: atom_id res chain seq x y z
N MET A 1 4.55 -8.78 -6.60
CA MET A 1 3.38 -8.00 -7.02
C MET A 1 2.15 -8.69 -6.46
N ILE A 2 1.28 -7.97 -5.77
CA ILE A 2 -0.01 -8.50 -5.32
C ILE A 2 -1.02 -8.39 -6.46
N GLN A 3 -1.86 -9.39 -6.64
CA GLN A 3 -2.89 -9.40 -7.67
C GLN A 3 -4.26 -9.60 -7.00
N VAL A 4 -5.24 -8.82 -7.46
CA VAL A 4 -6.64 -8.95 -7.04
C VAL A 4 -7.41 -9.35 -8.28
N LEU A 5 -7.97 -10.57 -8.27
CA LEU A 5 -8.62 -11.18 -9.42
C LEU A 5 -10.13 -11.30 -9.20
N GLY A 6 -10.88 -11.51 -10.28
CA GLY A 6 -12.34 -11.71 -10.22
C GLY A 6 -13.17 -10.43 -10.36
N TYR A 7 -12.51 -9.29 -10.59
CA TYR A 7 -13.14 -7.99 -10.86
C TYR A 7 -12.92 -7.54 -12.32
N ASP A 8 -12.48 -8.43 -13.20
CA ASP A 8 -12.13 -8.12 -14.60
C ASP A 8 -13.31 -7.57 -15.43
N SER A 9 -14.54 -7.85 -15.00
CA SER A 9 -15.77 -7.32 -15.62
C SER A 9 -16.32 -6.07 -14.92
N ASP A 10 -15.74 -5.64 -13.80
CA ASP A 10 -16.10 -4.38 -13.14
C ASP A 10 -15.37 -3.22 -13.83
N HIS A 11 -16.09 -2.14 -14.12
CA HIS A 11 -15.55 -0.96 -14.80
C HIS A 11 -14.85 0.01 -13.83
N ARG A 12 -15.01 -0.22 -12.53
CA ARG A 12 -14.38 0.57 -11.46
C ARG A 12 -12.95 0.08 -11.23
N GLU A 13 -12.07 0.97 -10.83
CA GLU A 13 -10.77 0.58 -10.30
C GLU A 13 -10.96 -0.13 -8.95
N LEU A 14 -10.02 -1.00 -8.57
CA LEU A 14 -10.09 -1.76 -7.30
C LEU A 14 -10.32 -0.85 -6.08
N ALA A 15 -9.72 0.35 -6.08
CA ALA A 15 -9.85 1.33 -5.01
C ALA A 15 -11.23 2.02 -4.93
N GLU A 16 -12.10 1.84 -5.92
CA GLU A 16 -13.50 2.30 -5.93
C GLU A 16 -14.50 1.19 -5.58
N ILE A 17 -14.05 -0.07 -5.46
CA ILE A 17 -14.91 -1.22 -5.17
C ILE A 17 -14.97 -1.42 -3.64
N PRO A 18 -16.14 -1.19 -2.99
CA PRO A 18 -16.25 -1.21 -1.53
C PRO A 18 -15.85 -2.54 -0.88
N GLU A 19 -16.23 -3.68 -1.47
CA GLU A 19 -15.88 -5.00 -0.91
C GLU A 19 -14.36 -5.28 -0.96
N VAL A 20 -13.67 -4.82 -2.01
CA VAL A 20 -12.21 -4.96 -2.12
C VAL A 20 -11.54 -4.15 -1.02
N ARG A 21 -11.95 -2.89 -0.84
CA ARG A 21 -11.44 -2.04 0.24
C ARG A 21 -11.70 -2.65 1.62
N ALA A 22 -12.91 -3.13 1.86
CA ALA A 22 -13.28 -3.75 3.14
C ALA A 22 -12.45 -5.01 3.42
N PHE A 23 -12.21 -5.83 2.39
CA PHE A 23 -11.34 -7.00 2.50
C PHE A 23 -9.92 -6.59 2.87
N PHE A 24 -9.32 -5.64 2.15
CA PHE A 24 -7.94 -5.20 2.41
C PHE A 24 -7.79 -4.48 3.75
N ALA A 25 -8.79 -3.70 4.18
CA ALA A 25 -8.78 -3.09 5.51
C ALA A 25 -8.76 -4.15 6.63
N ARG A 26 -9.47 -5.27 6.45
CA ARG A 26 -9.40 -6.41 7.38
C ARG A 26 -8.06 -7.12 7.29
N LEU A 27 -7.62 -7.47 6.08
CA LEU A 27 -6.37 -8.19 5.84
C LEU A 27 -5.15 -7.40 6.35
N ALA A 28 -5.13 -6.09 6.19
CA ALA A 28 -4.07 -5.22 6.71
C ALA A 28 -3.96 -5.24 8.25
N ARG A 29 -5.07 -5.51 8.95
CA ARG A 29 -5.05 -5.70 10.41
C ARG A 29 -4.59 -7.10 10.82
N GLU A 30 -4.94 -8.12 10.04
CA GLU A 30 -4.58 -9.51 10.32
C GLU A 30 -3.14 -9.86 9.92
N TRP A 31 -2.60 -9.20 8.89
CA TRP A 31 -1.24 -9.40 8.40
C TRP A 31 -0.39 -8.13 8.60
N PRO A 32 0.47 -8.06 9.63
CA PRO A 32 1.24 -6.85 9.93
C PRO A 32 2.49 -6.64 9.06
N HIS A 33 2.92 -7.66 8.30
CA HIS A 33 4.24 -7.68 7.66
C HIS A 33 4.25 -7.19 6.20
N TRP A 34 3.30 -6.34 5.79
CA TRP A 34 3.19 -5.88 4.39
C TRP A 34 4.47 -5.23 3.88
N MET A 35 5.06 -4.33 4.65
CA MET A 35 6.24 -3.58 4.21
C MET A 35 7.48 -4.44 3.97
N TRP A 36 7.49 -5.66 4.54
CA TRP A 36 8.53 -6.66 4.35
C TRP A 36 8.35 -7.45 3.04
N PHE A 37 7.13 -7.88 2.74
CA PHE A 37 6.85 -8.80 1.63
C PHE A 37 6.43 -8.12 0.32
N LEU A 38 6.04 -6.85 0.36
CA LEU A 38 5.67 -6.12 -0.85
C LEU A 38 6.89 -5.80 -1.70
N HIS A 39 6.86 -6.31 -2.93
CA HIS A 39 7.86 -6.01 -3.95
C HIS A 39 7.87 -4.49 -4.24
N ARG A 40 9.06 -3.90 -4.18
CA ARG A 40 9.36 -2.51 -4.59
C ARG A 40 9.29 -2.34 -6.12
N HIS A 41 9.14 -1.10 -6.58
CA HIS A 41 9.22 -0.67 -7.99
C HIS A 41 8.20 -1.30 -8.95
N VAL A 42 7.16 -1.93 -8.41
CA VAL A 42 6.07 -2.55 -9.20
C VAL A 42 4.69 -1.99 -8.81
N GLY A 43 4.65 -0.89 -8.06
CA GLY A 43 3.41 -0.24 -7.64
C GLY A 43 2.61 -1.01 -6.58
N ALA A 44 3.17 -2.05 -5.96
CA ALA A 44 2.45 -2.86 -4.98
C ALA A 44 2.15 -2.08 -3.69
N ILE A 45 3.07 -1.20 -3.26
CA ILE A 45 2.85 -0.30 -2.12
C ILE A 45 1.78 0.74 -2.45
N HIS A 46 1.87 1.34 -3.64
CA HIS A 46 0.88 2.29 -4.13
C HIS A 46 -0.53 1.67 -4.16
N LEU A 47 -0.68 0.46 -4.70
CA LEU A 47 -1.95 -0.26 -4.72
C LEU A 47 -2.49 -0.52 -3.29
N LEU A 48 -1.66 -1.05 -2.39
CA LEU A 48 -2.08 -1.31 -1.01
C LEU A 48 -2.59 -0.01 -0.34
N LEU A 49 -1.86 1.09 -0.49
CA LEU A 49 -2.25 2.35 0.12
C LEU A 49 -3.50 2.95 -0.53
N ALA A 50 -3.68 2.82 -1.85
CA ALA A 50 -4.90 3.25 -2.52
C ALA A 50 -6.16 2.51 -2.01
N LEU A 51 -6.00 1.24 -1.62
CA LEU A 51 -7.05 0.42 -1.03
C LEU A 51 -7.36 0.79 0.43
N LEU A 52 -6.35 1.28 1.18
CA LEU A 52 -6.48 1.62 2.60
C LEU A 52 -6.85 3.09 2.85
N CYS A 53 -6.42 4.02 2.00
CA CYS A 53 -6.63 5.46 2.16
C CYS A 53 -7.77 5.98 1.29
N LYS A 54 -8.25 7.19 1.57
CA LYS A 54 -9.20 7.89 0.71
C LYS A 54 -8.48 8.38 -0.55
N VAL A 55 -8.97 7.93 -1.69
CA VAL A 55 -8.42 8.29 -2.99
C VAL A 55 -9.49 8.78 -3.95
N LYS A 56 -9.06 9.53 -4.95
CA LYS A 56 -9.84 9.87 -6.13
C LYS A 56 -9.17 9.31 -7.37
N ILE A 57 -9.96 8.60 -8.17
CA ILE A 57 -9.51 8.04 -9.44
C ILE A 57 -9.73 9.05 -10.55
N HIS A 58 -8.65 9.45 -11.21
CA HIS A 58 -8.65 10.31 -12.39
C HIS A 58 -8.57 9.46 -13.64
N ARG A 59 -9.44 9.72 -14.61
CA ARG A 59 -9.48 9.01 -15.89
C ARG A 59 -9.24 9.99 -17.04
N ARG A 60 -8.28 9.69 -17.92
CA ARG A 60 -7.97 10.47 -19.12
C ARG A 60 -7.71 9.53 -20.29
N GLY A 61 -8.70 9.33 -21.15
CA GLY A 61 -8.61 8.36 -22.25
C GLY A 61 -8.43 6.94 -21.71
N SER A 62 -7.37 6.26 -22.13
CA SER A 62 -7.00 4.93 -21.63
C SER A 62 -6.13 4.97 -20.37
N SER A 63 -5.79 6.16 -19.85
CA SER A 63 -4.94 6.30 -18.67
C SER A 63 -5.78 6.55 -17.41
N THR A 64 -5.46 5.81 -16.35
CA THR A 64 -6.02 6.02 -15.01
C THR A 64 -4.91 6.46 -14.05
N GLY A 65 -5.20 7.41 -13.17
CA GLY A 65 -4.31 7.85 -12.11
C GLY A 65 -5.03 7.92 -10.76
N THR A 66 -4.27 7.77 -9.67
CA THR A 66 -4.79 7.78 -8.30
C THR A 66 -4.28 9.01 -7.56
N GLU A 67 -5.19 9.81 -7.02
CA GLU A 67 -4.88 10.93 -6.12
C GLU A 67 -5.22 10.53 -4.69
N PHE A 68 -4.26 10.66 -3.77
CA PHE A 68 -4.51 10.54 -2.34
C PHE A 68 -5.09 11.85 -1.80
N LEU A 69 -6.29 11.79 -1.22
CA LEU A 69 -7.05 12.98 -0.83
C LEU A 69 -6.56 13.62 0.47
N ASP A 70 -5.92 12.83 1.35
CA ASP A 70 -5.37 13.31 2.61
C ASP A 70 -3.94 12.78 2.82
N ARG A 71 -2.97 13.69 2.75
CA ARG A 71 -1.55 13.39 2.98
C ARG A 71 -1.25 12.93 4.41
N HIS A 72 -2.02 13.37 5.40
CA HIS A 72 -1.82 12.96 6.79
C HIS A 72 -2.35 11.54 7.01
N GLU A 73 -3.49 11.20 6.41
CA GLU A 73 -4.00 9.83 6.39
C GLU A 73 -2.99 8.88 5.73
N LEU A 74 -2.48 9.26 4.55
CA LEU A 74 -1.46 8.48 3.84
C LEU A 74 -0.21 8.26 4.69
N ALA A 75 0.33 9.33 5.28
CA ALA A 75 1.52 9.27 6.13
C ALA A 75 1.28 8.43 7.39
N ALA A 76 0.13 8.59 8.05
CA ALA A 76 -0.24 7.82 9.23
C ALA A 76 -0.38 6.33 8.90
N GLN A 77 -1.02 6.00 7.77
CA GLN A 77 -1.20 4.61 7.35
C GLN A 77 0.13 3.95 6.97
N MET A 78 1.03 4.70 6.33
CA MET A 78 2.39 4.23 6.04
C MET A 78 3.17 3.96 7.32
N ALA A 79 3.20 4.93 8.25
CA ALA A 79 3.90 4.80 9.52
C ALA A 79 3.38 3.59 10.34
N ASP A 80 2.07 3.41 10.37
CA ASP A 80 1.42 2.26 11.01
C ASP A 80 1.85 0.92 10.40
N LEU A 81 1.93 0.81 9.07
CA LEU A 81 2.37 -0.40 8.39
C LEU A 81 3.86 -0.70 8.64
N PHE A 82 4.72 0.32 8.72
CA PHE A 82 6.13 0.14 9.11
C PHE A 82 6.26 -0.31 10.56
N GLN A 83 5.59 0.38 11.48
CA GLN A 83 5.64 0.06 12.91
C GLN A 83 5.23 -1.39 13.17
N ARG A 84 4.19 -1.88 12.49
CA ARG A 84 3.74 -3.28 12.57
C ARG A 84 4.74 -4.26 11.95
N GLY A 85 5.47 -3.82 10.92
CA GLY A 85 6.54 -4.59 10.28
C GLY A 85 7.80 -4.73 11.13
N ASN A 86 8.06 -3.81 12.05
CA ASN A 86 9.31 -3.76 12.85
C ASN A 86 9.57 -5.03 13.66
N ALA A 87 8.54 -5.79 14.03
CA ALA A 87 8.71 -7.10 14.68
C ALA A 87 9.60 -8.06 13.87
N MET A 88 9.62 -7.93 12.53
CA MET A 88 10.53 -8.71 11.67
C MET A 88 11.98 -8.26 11.82
N PHE A 89 12.23 -6.97 12.01
CA PHE A 89 13.60 -6.48 12.22
C PHE A 89 14.19 -7.06 13.50
N GLU A 90 13.40 -7.07 14.58
CA GLU A 90 13.78 -7.70 15.84
C GLU A 90 13.98 -9.22 15.69
N ALA A 91 13.05 -9.91 15.03
CA ALA A 91 13.09 -11.36 14.90
C ALA A 91 14.29 -11.88 14.10
N PHE A 92 14.78 -11.11 13.13
CA PHE A 92 15.86 -11.52 12.24
C PHE A 92 17.18 -10.77 12.46
N GLY A 93 17.27 -9.93 13.51
CA GLY A 93 18.50 -9.21 13.87
C GLY A 93 18.92 -8.17 12.85
N ILE A 94 17.95 -7.51 12.22
CA ILE A 94 18.19 -6.52 11.16
C ILE A 94 18.58 -5.20 11.82
N SER A 95 19.64 -4.59 11.31
CA SER A 95 20.15 -3.34 11.86
C SER A 95 19.20 -2.17 11.61
N GLU A 96 19.31 -1.14 12.44
CA GLU A 96 18.56 0.12 12.28
C GLU A 96 18.83 0.75 10.90
N SER A 97 20.06 0.71 10.41
CA SER A 97 20.41 1.21 9.07
C SER A 97 19.73 0.44 7.94
N GLU A 98 19.56 -0.88 8.08
CA GLU A 98 18.84 -1.68 7.08
C GLU A 98 17.32 -1.43 7.14
N ALA A 99 16.78 -1.24 8.34
CA ALA A 99 15.38 -0.85 8.53
C ALA A 99 15.07 0.52 7.94
N GLU A 100 15.96 1.49 8.15
CA GLU A 100 15.86 2.85 7.59
C GLU A 100 15.92 2.82 6.06
N ALA A 101 16.90 2.13 5.48
CA ALA A 101 17.00 1.97 4.02
C ALA A 101 15.75 1.30 3.42
N SER A 102 15.19 0.30 4.12
CA SER A 102 13.92 -0.33 3.71
C SER A 102 12.76 0.66 3.75
N CYS A 103 12.68 1.51 4.78
CA CYS A 103 11.67 2.55 4.93
C CYS A 103 11.75 3.59 3.80
N GLU A 104 12.95 4.12 3.54
CA GLU A 104 13.21 5.08 2.46
C GLU A 104 12.78 4.52 1.10
N SER A 105 13.15 3.26 0.81
CA SER A 105 12.78 2.60 -0.46
C SER A 105 11.27 2.50 -0.67
N ALA A 106 10.51 2.31 0.41
CA ALA A 106 9.06 2.21 0.34
C ALA A 106 8.38 3.58 0.27
N CYS A 107 8.93 4.60 0.92
CA CYS A 107 8.47 5.99 0.77
C CYS A 107 8.69 6.52 -0.65
N ALA A 108 9.79 6.11 -1.31
CA ALA A 108 10.09 6.50 -2.69
C ALA A 108 9.03 6.05 -3.70
N GLU A 109 8.28 4.97 -3.43
CA GLU A 109 7.19 4.48 -4.30
C GLU A 109 6.00 5.44 -4.41
N LEU A 110 5.90 6.44 -3.53
CA LEU A 110 4.81 7.40 -3.48
C LEU A 110 5.18 8.77 -4.03
N VAL A 111 6.45 8.97 -4.39
CA VAL A 111 6.91 10.21 -5.01
C VAL A 111 6.61 10.14 -6.51
N PRO A 112 6.02 11.19 -7.10
CA PRO A 112 5.75 11.27 -8.55
C PRO A 112 7.00 11.17 -9.43
#